data_AF-E6PSM0-F1
#
_entry.id   AF-E6PSM0-F1
#
_cell.length_a   1.000
_cell.length_b   1.000
_cell.length_c   1.000
_cell.angle_alpha   90.00
_cell.angle_beta   90.00
_cell.angle_gamma   90.00
#
_symmetry.space_group_name_H-M   'P 1'
#
loop_
_entity.id
_entity.type
_entity.pdbx_description
1 polymer ?
#
loop_
_entity_poly.entity_id
_entity_poly.type
_entity_poly.pdbx_seq_one_letter_code
_entity_poly.pdbx_strand_id
1 'polypeptide(L)'
;MKVQWVAMFALTVAGQALAAGSAQVPNPPTQYPEGELGRMVKLGEDIIMHTNTQPLTKDLVGNKLQCTSCHLEGGRSKTIGTFIGTATAFPAYSEREKTVQTLQDRINNCFMRSMNGKRPIIDTEASIAMATYITWLSEGQPMKMNAKKPVTPYFTATWPDKDVVPLIKQATHESYVNGQKVYQQKCWPATPRTVKASGISRRFGARTATTRGRA
;
A
#
# COMPACT_ATOMS: atom_id res chain seq x y z
N MET A 1 -59.11 8.07 28.21
CA MET A 1 -58.49 7.08 27.30
C MET A 1 -57.13 7.60 26.86
N LYS A 2 -56.15 6.69 26.75
CA LYS A 2 -54.70 6.91 26.93
C LYS A 2 -54.04 7.71 25.79
N VAL A 3 -53.23 8.71 26.14
CA VAL A 3 -52.35 9.45 25.21
C VAL A 3 -51.03 8.67 25.11
N GLN A 4 -50.77 8.08 23.95
CA GLN A 4 -49.60 7.25 23.70
C GLN A 4 -48.49 8.13 23.08
N TRP A 5 -47.45 8.38 23.86
CA TRP A 5 -46.26 9.11 23.42
C TRP A 5 -45.41 8.21 22.53
N VAL A 6 -45.25 8.60 21.25
CA VAL A 6 -44.29 7.96 20.34
C VAL A 6 -42.93 8.62 20.58
N ALA A 7 -42.06 7.92 21.31
CA ALA A 7 -40.67 8.32 21.46
C ALA A 7 -39.93 8.11 20.13
N MET A 8 -39.58 9.20 19.46
CA MET A 8 -38.64 9.18 18.34
C MET A 8 -37.25 8.87 18.87
N PHE A 9 -36.79 7.63 18.70
CA PHE A 9 -35.39 7.29 18.86
C PHE A 9 -34.61 7.80 17.65
N ALA A 10 -33.90 8.91 17.82
CA ALA A 10 -32.87 9.33 16.89
C ALA A 10 -31.71 8.33 16.93
N LEU A 11 -31.61 7.46 15.92
CA LEU A 11 -30.44 6.62 15.71
C LEU A 11 -29.29 7.51 15.22
N THR A 12 -28.44 7.95 16.14
CA THR A 12 -27.12 8.47 15.80
C THR A 12 -26.25 7.30 15.35
N VAL A 13 -26.05 7.17 14.03
CA VAL A 13 -25.04 6.26 13.47
C VAL A 13 -23.67 6.85 13.77
N ALA A 14 -23.04 6.37 14.83
CA ALA A 14 -21.63 6.62 15.10
C ALA A 14 -20.80 5.98 13.97
N GLY A 15 -20.21 6.82 13.12
CA GLY A 15 -19.22 6.40 12.14
C GLY A 15 -17.99 5.85 12.85
N GLN A 16 -17.80 4.53 12.81
CA GLN A 16 -16.59 3.91 13.32
C GLN A 16 -15.47 4.10 12.28
N ALA A 17 -14.40 4.77 12.72
CA ALA A 17 -13.16 4.90 11.99
C ALA A 17 -12.52 3.52 11.79
N LEU A 18 -12.26 3.15 10.53
CA LEU A 18 -11.45 1.98 10.17
C LEU A 18 -9.98 2.27 10.46
N ALA A 19 -9.52 1.97 11.67
CA ALA A 19 -8.10 1.81 11.98
C ALA A 19 -7.89 0.93 13.23
N ALA A 20 -8.52 -0.25 13.27
CA ALA A 20 -8.14 -1.26 14.23
C ALA A 20 -6.93 -2.03 13.67
N GLY A 21 -5.72 -1.73 14.14
CA GLY A 21 -4.55 -2.57 13.90
C GLY A 21 -4.82 -4.00 14.38
N SER A 22 -4.33 -5.00 13.66
CA SER A 22 -4.56 -6.40 14.05
C SER A 22 -3.84 -6.68 15.36
N ALA A 23 -4.58 -7.09 16.40
CA ALA A 23 -4.02 -7.50 17.69
C ALA A 23 -2.96 -8.61 17.57
N GLN A 24 -2.96 -9.33 16.44
CA GLN A 24 -2.02 -10.41 16.15
C GLN A 24 -0.63 -9.92 15.70
N VAL A 25 -0.49 -8.67 15.25
CA VAL A 25 0.81 -8.12 14.84
C VAL A 25 1.56 -7.61 16.09
N PRO A 26 2.77 -8.14 16.38
CA PRO A 26 3.59 -7.69 17.50
C PRO A 26 3.94 -6.20 17.41
N ASN A 27 4.38 -5.61 18.53
CA ASN A 27 4.98 -4.28 18.47
C ASN A 27 6.33 -4.36 17.75
N PRO A 28 6.65 -3.42 16.84
CA PRO A 28 7.99 -3.35 16.26
C PRO A 28 9.02 -2.99 17.34
N PRO A 29 10.28 -3.43 17.22
CA PRO A 29 11.34 -2.96 18.09
C PRO A 29 11.49 -1.43 18.00
N THR A 30 11.92 -0.80 19.09
CA THR A 30 12.10 0.65 19.17
C THR A 30 13.56 1.06 19.32
N GLN A 31 14.40 0.16 19.82
CA GLN A 31 15.84 0.36 19.96
C GLN A 31 16.55 -0.30 18.80
N TYR A 32 17.38 0.45 18.10
CA TYR A 32 18.25 -0.11 17.08
C TYR A 32 19.42 -0.85 17.73
N PRO A 33 19.96 -1.90 17.09
CA PRO A 33 21.21 -2.53 17.51
C PRO A 33 22.34 -1.51 17.56
N GLU A 34 23.38 -1.81 18.34
CA GLU A 34 24.58 -0.98 18.37
C GLU A 34 25.49 -1.20 17.15
N GLY A 35 26.43 -0.27 16.95
CA GLY A 35 27.48 -0.39 15.93
C GLY A 35 26.97 -0.42 14.48
N GLU A 36 27.70 -1.15 13.64
CA GLU A 36 27.49 -1.18 12.20
C GLU A 36 26.14 -1.78 11.80
N LEU A 37 25.65 -2.77 12.55
CA LEU A 37 24.32 -3.34 12.31
C LEU A 37 23.22 -2.28 12.52
N GLY A 38 23.33 -1.48 13.59
CA GLY A 38 22.43 -0.36 13.84
C GLY A 38 22.46 0.70 12.74
N ARG A 39 23.64 1.00 12.20
CA ARG A 39 23.80 1.90 11.04
C ARG A 39 23.02 1.39 9.83
N MET A 40 23.12 0.10 9.53
CA MET A 40 22.42 -0.52 8.40
C MET A 40 20.90 -0.58 8.60
N VAL A 41 20.42 -0.81 9.83
CA VAL A 41 18.99 -0.71 10.15
C VAL A 41 18.47 0.70 9.88
N LYS A 42 19.18 1.73 10.39
CA LYS A 42 18.81 3.14 10.18
C LYS A 42 18.82 3.53 8.69
N LEU A 43 19.84 3.10 7.95
CA LEU A 43 19.94 3.34 6.51
C LEU A 43 18.78 2.67 5.76
N GLY A 44 18.44 1.43 6.12
CA GLY A 44 17.32 0.72 5.53
C GLY A 44 15.98 1.41 5.78
N GLU A 45 15.75 1.89 7.00
CA GLU A 45 14.56 2.68 7.34
C GLU A 45 14.50 3.97 6.51
N ASP A 46 15.62 4.71 6.43
CA ASP A 46 15.71 5.92 5.61
C ASP A 46 15.36 5.67 4.13
N ILE A 47 15.90 4.59 3.54
CA ILE A 47 15.57 4.20 2.16
C ILE A 47 14.08 3.85 2.01
N ILE A 48 13.50 3.12 2.96
CA ILE A 48 12.06 2.79 2.93
C ILE A 48 11.20 4.06 3.05
N MET A 49 11.60 5.00 3.90
CA MET A 49 10.87 6.25 4.13
C MET A 49 11.00 7.22 2.96
N HIS A 50 12.14 7.22 2.26
CA HIS A 50 12.50 8.24 1.26
C HIS A 50 12.88 7.62 -0.10
N THR A 51 12.30 6.48 -0.47
CA THR A 51 12.79 5.62 -1.56
C THR A 51 13.05 6.32 -2.90
N ASN A 52 12.22 7.30 -3.27
CA ASN A 52 12.35 8.05 -4.53
C ASN A 52 13.30 9.24 -4.47
N THR A 53 13.76 9.64 -3.29
CA THR A 53 14.65 10.80 -3.09
C THR A 53 16.00 10.40 -2.49
N GLN A 54 16.09 9.23 -1.87
CA GLN A 54 17.30 8.74 -1.23
C GLN A 54 18.43 8.53 -2.26
N PRO A 55 19.68 9.01 -2.03
CA PRO A 55 20.77 8.98 -3.00
C PRO A 55 21.08 7.62 -3.65
N LEU A 56 20.98 6.53 -2.89
CA LEU A 56 21.29 5.16 -3.31
C LEU A 56 20.17 4.52 -4.14
N THR A 57 18.93 5.04 -4.07
CA THR A 57 17.76 4.40 -4.71
C THR A 57 16.98 5.31 -5.65
N LYS A 58 17.14 6.64 -5.59
CA LYS A 58 16.40 7.60 -6.41
C LYS A 58 16.47 7.29 -7.92
N ASP A 59 17.64 6.85 -8.40
CA ASP A 59 17.87 6.57 -9.82
C ASP A 59 17.29 5.20 -10.25
N LEU A 60 16.79 4.42 -9.28
CA LEU A 60 16.12 3.15 -9.49
C LEU A 60 14.60 3.28 -9.49
N VAL A 61 14.04 4.46 -9.16
CA VAL A 61 12.60 4.71 -9.07
C VAL A 61 12.11 5.49 -10.30
N GLY A 62 11.11 4.95 -11.01
CA GLY A 62 10.56 5.56 -12.23
C GLY A 62 9.22 6.27 -12.04
N ASN A 63 8.82 6.53 -10.79
CA ASN A 63 7.61 7.28 -10.45
C ASN A 63 7.82 8.16 -9.20
N LYS A 64 6.74 8.69 -8.61
CA LYS A 64 6.79 9.57 -7.43
C LYS A 64 6.39 8.87 -6.13
N LEU A 65 6.26 7.55 -6.14
CA LEU A 65 5.88 6.78 -4.96
C LEU A 65 7.09 6.56 -4.06
N GLN A 66 6.80 6.27 -2.80
CA GLN A 66 7.75 5.76 -1.80
C GLN A 66 7.23 4.42 -1.29
N CYS A 67 8.07 3.59 -0.66
CA CYS A 67 7.55 2.35 -0.03
C CYS A 67 6.42 2.68 0.97
N THR A 68 6.56 3.79 1.68
CA THR A 68 5.56 4.35 2.62
C THR A 68 4.21 4.72 2.00
N SER A 69 4.14 4.87 0.66
CA SER A 69 2.87 5.10 -0.03
C SER A 69 1.90 3.93 0.08
N CYS A 70 2.41 2.72 0.40
CA CYS A 70 1.59 1.53 0.64
C CYS A 70 1.94 0.82 1.96
N HIS A 71 3.18 0.95 2.44
CA HIS A 71 3.67 0.37 3.68
C HIS A 71 3.73 1.46 4.76
N LEU A 72 2.59 1.73 5.39
CA LEU A 72 2.41 2.85 6.31
C LEU A 72 3.45 2.83 7.45
N GLU A 73 3.92 4.01 7.85
CA GLU A 73 4.93 4.19 8.92
C GLU A 73 6.20 3.36 8.66
N GLY A 74 6.65 3.31 7.40
CA GLY A 74 7.80 2.48 7.01
C GLY A 74 7.55 0.99 7.16
N GLY A 75 6.29 0.55 7.19
CA GLY A 75 5.90 -0.84 7.45
C GLY A 75 5.81 -1.19 8.93
N ARG A 76 5.92 -0.20 9.84
CA ARG A 76 5.73 -0.40 11.29
C ARG A 76 4.27 -0.41 11.72
N SER A 77 3.37 0.06 10.85
CA SER A 77 1.93 -0.01 11.10
C SER A 77 1.48 -1.46 11.25
N LYS A 78 0.56 -1.71 12.19
CA LYS A 78 -0.08 -3.02 12.43
C LYS A 78 -1.25 -3.33 11.49
N THR A 79 -1.29 -2.63 10.36
CA THR A 79 -2.38 -2.70 9.38
C THR A 79 -1.87 -3.33 8.07
N ILE A 80 -2.64 -3.17 6.99
CA ILE A 80 -2.27 -3.68 5.68
C ILE A 80 -0.91 -3.11 5.24
N GLY A 81 -0.04 -3.98 4.72
CA GLY A 81 1.31 -3.57 4.31
C GLY A 81 2.32 -3.50 5.46
N THR A 82 2.08 -4.14 6.60
CA THR A 82 3.12 -4.27 7.64
C THR A 82 4.35 -5.04 7.13
N PHE A 83 5.54 -4.61 7.56
CA PHE A 83 6.79 -5.35 7.41
C PHE A 83 7.11 -6.21 8.62
N ILE A 84 6.43 -6.01 9.75
CA ILE A 84 6.65 -6.77 10.99
C ILE A 84 6.48 -8.26 10.72
N GLY A 85 7.49 -9.04 11.12
CA GLY A 85 7.54 -10.49 10.92
C GLY A 85 7.73 -10.94 9.48
N THR A 86 7.88 -10.05 8.51
CA THR A 86 8.00 -10.42 7.08
C THR A 86 9.21 -11.29 6.84
N ALA A 87 10.36 -10.97 7.46
CA ALA A 87 11.59 -11.72 7.24
C ALA A 87 11.48 -13.19 7.68
N THR A 88 10.63 -13.50 8.67
CA THR A 88 10.43 -14.88 9.16
C THR A 88 9.91 -15.83 8.09
N ALA A 89 9.24 -15.29 7.07
CA ALA A 89 8.63 -16.07 5.99
C ALA A 89 9.59 -16.37 4.84
N PHE A 90 10.78 -15.75 4.80
CA PHE A 90 11.76 -15.89 3.71
C PHE A 90 12.94 -16.80 4.10
N PRO A 91 13.54 -17.54 3.14
CA PRO A 91 13.16 -17.67 1.73
C PRO A 91 11.76 -18.26 1.54
N ALA A 92 11.07 -17.83 0.47
CA ALA A 92 9.69 -18.20 0.21
C ALA A 92 9.48 -18.59 -1.26
N TYR A 93 8.64 -19.58 -1.52
CA TYR A 93 8.22 -19.86 -2.90
C TYR A 93 7.29 -18.76 -3.40
N SER A 94 7.55 -18.29 -4.62
CA SER A 94 6.71 -17.33 -5.33
C SER A 94 6.00 -18.02 -6.48
N GLU A 95 4.69 -18.19 -6.35
CA GLU A 95 3.88 -18.69 -7.46
C GLU A 95 3.95 -17.77 -8.69
N ARG A 96 4.15 -16.46 -8.49
CA ARG A 96 4.25 -15.48 -9.58
C ARG A 96 5.55 -15.64 -10.37
N GLU A 97 6.67 -15.76 -9.67
CA GLU A 97 7.99 -15.86 -10.30
C GLU A 97 8.44 -17.31 -10.52
N LYS A 98 7.61 -18.29 -10.12
CA LYS A 98 7.82 -19.74 -10.28
C LYS A 98 9.16 -20.24 -9.69
N THR A 99 9.61 -19.60 -8.62
CA THR A 99 10.89 -19.92 -7.96
C THR A 99 10.88 -19.53 -6.49
N VAL A 100 11.85 -20.03 -5.73
CA VAL A 100 12.13 -19.57 -4.35
C VAL A 100 12.81 -18.21 -4.41
N GLN A 101 12.34 -17.28 -3.58
CA GLN A 101 12.83 -15.91 -3.53
C GLN A 101 13.48 -15.61 -2.17
N THR A 102 14.56 -14.85 -2.22
CA THR A 102 15.12 -14.19 -1.04
C THR A 102 14.24 -13.00 -0.62
N LEU A 103 14.49 -12.44 0.56
CA LEU A 103 13.84 -11.20 0.97
C LEU A 103 14.22 -10.03 0.02
N GLN A 104 15.49 -9.95 -0.38
CA GLN A 104 15.98 -8.97 -1.34
C GLN A 104 15.29 -9.10 -2.71
N ASP A 105 15.07 -10.32 -3.21
CA ASP A 105 14.30 -10.52 -4.43
C ASP A 105 12.88 -9.96 -4.31
N ARG A 106 12.25 -10.14 -3.15
CA ARG A 106 10.91 -9.61 -2.91
C ARG A 106 10.88 -8.08 -2.89
N ILE A 107 11.91 -7.45 -2.33
CA ILE A 107 12.11 -5.98 -2.36
C ILE A 107 12.35 -5.52 -3.80
N ASN A 108 13.21 -6.20 -4.55
CA ASN A 108 13.49 -5.90 -5.95
C ASN A 108 12.25 -5.98 -6.84
N ASN A 109 11.36 -6.94 -6.59
CA ASN A 109 10.08 -7.02 -7.30
C ASN A 109 9.16 -5.83 -7.01
N CYS A 110 9.29 -5.19 -5.85
CA CYS A 110 8.60 -3.93 -5.54
C CYS A 110 9.16 -2.79 -6.40
N PHE A 111 10.48 -2.68 -6.53
CA PHE A 111 11.11 -1.68 -7.41
C PHE A 111 10.64 -1.81 -8.86
N MET A 112 10.67 -3.03 -9.40
CA MET A 112 10.26 -3.30 -10.79
C MET A 112 8.79 -2.97 -11.05
N ARG A 113 7.91 -3.21 -10.08
CA ARG A 113 6.45 -3.11 -10.26
C ARG A 113 5.92 -1.81 -9.65
N SER A 114 5.86 -1.74 -8.33
CA SER A 114 5.27 -0.61 -7.60
C SER A 114 6.02 0.69 -7.84
N MET A 115 7.36 0.66 -7.88
CA MET A 115 8.17 1.87 -8.10
C MET A 115 8.36 2.19 -9.58
N ASN A 116 7.77 1.39 -10.49
CA ASN A 116 7.93 1.51 -11.94
C ASN A 116 9.41 1.68 -12.35
N GLY A 117 10.28 0.91 -11.70
CA GLY A 117 11.70 1.20 -11.63
C GLY A 117 12.59 0.04 -12.06
N LYS A 118 13.87 0.13 -11.68
CA LYS A 118 14.88 -0.90 -11.92
C LYS A 118 15.18 -1.65 -10.63
N ARG A 119 15.50 -2.94 -10.73
CA ARG A 119 15.88 -3.76 -9.58
C ARG A 119 17.26 -3.31 -9.07
N PRO A 120 17.43 -3.00 -7.77
CA PRO A 120 18.73 -2.96 -7.13
C PRO A 120 19.47 -4.30 -7.29
N ILE A 121 20.80 -4.26 -7.40
CA ILE A 121 21.62 -5.48 -7.32
C ILE A 121 21.62 -5.95 -5.85
N ILE A 122 21.47 -7.26 -5.62
CA ILE A 122 21.13 -7.85 -4.30
C ILE A 122 22.21 -7.64 -3.22
N ASP A 123 23.46 -7.45 -3.61
CA ASP A 123 24.62 -7.27 -2.72
C ASP A 123 25.05 -5.81 -2.56
N THR A 124 24.29 -4.86 -3.10
CA THR A 124 24.54 -3.43 -2.89
C THR A 124 24.18 -3.01 -1.46
N GLU A 125 24.84 -1.96 -0.96
CA GLU A 125 24.57 -1.40 0.37
C GLU A 125 23.09 -1.08 0.58
N ALA A 126 22.41 -0.50 -0.43
CA ALA A 126 20.99 -0.22 -0.36
C ALA A 126 20.13 -1.48 -0.23
N SER A 127 20.45 -2.53 -1.01
CA SER A 127 19.69 -3.79 -0.97
C SER A 127 19.84 -4.49 0.38
N ILE A 128 21.08 -4.54 0.89
CA ILE A 128 21.39 -5.10 2.20
C ILE A 128 20.70 -4.29 3.30
N ALA A 129 20.82 -2.96 3.29
CA ALA A 129 20.23 -2.09 4.31
C ALA A 129 18.70 -2.26 4.41
N MET A 130 17.99 -2.26 3.27
CA MET A 130 16.54 -2.49 3.26
C MET A 130 16.16 -3.86 3.83
N ALA A 131 16.89 -4.91 3.47
CA ALA A 131 16.65 -6.25 4.02
C ALA A 131 16.98 -6.33 5.51
N THR A 132 18.05 -5.67 5.96
CA THR A 132 18.43 -5.56 7.37
C THR A 132 17.34 -4.88 8.19
N TYR A 133 16.77 -3.77 7.71
CA TYR A 133 15.66 -3.09 8.39
C TYR A 133 14.42 -3.99 8.55
N ILE A 134 13.99 -4.66 7.48
CA ILE A 134 12.82 -5.57 7.53
C ILE A 134 13.11 -6.79 8.43
N THR A 135 14.36 -7.25 8.47
CA THR A 135 14.80 -8.32 9.37
C THR A 135 14.78 -7.88 10.83
N TRP A 136 15.25 -6.68 11.14
CA TRP A 136 15.16 -6.09 12.47
C TRP A 136 13.70 -5.94 12.94
N LEU A 137 12.78 -5.52 12.07
CA LEU A 137 11.33 -5.52 12.40
C LEU A 137 10.75 -6.92 12.69
N SER A 138 11.48 -7.98 12.40
CA SER A 138 11.10 -9.38 12.62
C SER A 138 11.88 -10.03 13.77
N GLU A 139 12.75 -9.28 14.46
CA GLU A 139 13.61 -9.80 15.51
C GLU A 139 12.82 -10.43 16.67
N GLY A 140 13.35 -11.54 17.20
CA GLY A 140 12.71 -12.32 18.28
C GLY A 140 11.52 -13.17 17.85
N GLN A 141 11.10 -13.12 16.58
CA GLN A 141 9.99 -13.92 16.07
C GLN A 141 10.48 -15.26 15.49
N PRO A 142 9.71 -16.35 15.64
CA PRO A 142 10.12 -17.67 15.14
C PRO A 142 10.14 -17.70 13.61
N MET A 143 11.22 -18.23 13.04
CA MET A 143 11.33 -18.47 11.60
C MET A 143 10.29 -19.49 11.14
N LYS A 144 9.57 -19.16 10.08
CA LYS A 144 8.58 -20.05 9.46
C LYS A 144 8.50 -19.76 7.96
N MET A 145 9.44 -20.33 7.22
CA MET A 145 9.51 -20.21 5.76
C MET A 145 8.18 -20.56 5.10
N ASN A 146 7.81 -19.80 4.06
CA ASN A 146 6.54 -19.96 3.38
C ASN A 146 6.68 -20.66 2.02
N ALA A 147 6.28 -21.94 1.98
CA ALA A 147 6.35 -22.77 0.77
C ALA A 147 5.30 -22.43 -0.30
N LYS A 148 4.36 -21.51 -0.04
CA LYS A 148 3.27 -21.19 -0.96
C LYS A 148 3.32 -19.76 -1.51
N LYS A 149 3.70 -18.79 -0.68
CA LYS A 149 3.64 -17.37 -1.05
C LYS A 149 4.63 -16.49 -0.28
N PRO A 150 5.22 -15.46 -0.92
CA PRO A 150 6.20 -14.57 -0.30
C PRO A 150 5.49 -13.41 0.43
N VAL A 151 4.81 -13.73 1.54
CA VAL A 151 4.06 -12.76 2.37
C VAL A 151 4.37 -12.94 3.86
N THR A 152 4.25 -11.86 4.63
CA THR A 152 4.31 -11.89 6.11
C THR A 152 3.31 -12.89 6.68
N PRO A 153 3.61 -13.59 7.79
CA PRO A 153 2.64 -14.45 8.49
C PRO A 153 1.39 -13.70 8.96
N TYR A 154 1.45 -12.37 9.07
CA TYR A 154 0.33 -11.52 9.46
C TYR A 154 -0.42 -10.90 8.28
N PHE A 155 -0.27 -11.47 7.08
CA PHE A 155 -0.99 -10.96 5.90
C PHE A 155 -2.51 -11.07 6.13
N THR A 156 -3.25 -10.03 5.78
CA THR A 156 -4.71 -10.10 5.82
C THR A 156 -5.21 -10.78 4.55
N ALA A 157 -6.12 -11.75 4.69
CA ALA A 157 -6.85 -12.33 3.55
C ALA A 157 -8.00 -11.44 3.08
N THR A 158 -8.07 -10.21 3.56
CA THR A 158 -9.20 -9.28 3.39
C THR A 158 -9.34 -8.75 1.97
N TRP A 159 -8.40 -9.00 1.06
CA TRP A 159 -8.53 -8.54 -0.33
C TRP A 159 -8.04 -9.54 -1.40
N PRO A 160 -8.85 -9.82 -2.44
CA PRO A 160 -10.26 -9.42 -2.55
C PRO A 160 -11.12 -10.25 -1.59
N ASP A 161 -11.92 -9.57 -0.76
CA ASP A 161 -12.89 -10.22 0.12
C ASP A 161 -13.84 -11.08 -0.74
N LYS A 162 -14.19 -12.28 -0.26
CA LYS A 162 -15.14 -13.18 -0.92
C LYS A 162 -16.48 -12.50 -1.23
N ASP A 163 -16.87 -11.51 -0.43
CA ASP A 163 -18.10 -10.75 -0.59
C ASP A 163 -17.95 -9.65 -1.66
N VAL A 164 -16.72 -9.21 -1.94
CA VAL A 164 -16.41 -8.20 -2.95
C VAL A 164 -16.10 -8.83 -4.32
N VAL A 165 -15.63 -10.07 -4.37
CA VAL A 165 -15.35 -10.78 -5.63
C VAL A 165 -16.56 -10.82 -6.59
N PRO A 166 -17.79 -11.18 -6.16
CA PRO A 166 -18.96 -11.12 -7.03
C PRO A 166 -19.25 -9.72 -7.56
N LEU A 167 -19.10 -8.69 -6.72
CA LEU A 167 -19.30 -7.29 -7.10
C LEU A 167 -18.30 -6.85 -8.17
N ILE A 168 -17.03 -7.25 -8.05
CA ILE A 168 -16.00 -6.97 -9.06
C ILE A 168 -16.36 -7.66 -10.40
N LYS A 169 -16.84 -8.91 -10.36
CA LYS A 169 -17.22 -9.66 -11.57
C LYS A 169 -18.42 -9.07 -12.28
N GLN A 170 -19.35 -8.45 -11.55
CA GLN A 170 -20.56 -7.81 -12.08
C GLN A 170 -20.35 -6.32 -12.39
N ALA A 171 -19.15 -5.78 -12.20
CA ALA A 171 -18.88 -4.37 -12.41
C ALA A 171 -19.16 -3.98 -13.86
N THR A 172 -20.04 -2.99 -14.05
CA THR A 172 -20.38 -2.44 -15.36
C THR A 172 -19.74 -1.06 -15.54
N HIS A 173 -19.93 -0.46 -16.72
CA HIS A 173 -19.55 0.94 -16.92
C HIS A 173 -20.24 1.88 -15.92
N GLU A 174 -21.48 1.59 -15.53
CA GLU A 174 -22.19 2.38 -14.52
C GLU A 174 -21.52 2.29 -13.15
N SER A 175 -21.02 1.10 -12.77
CA SER A 175 -20.22 0.93 -11.55
C SER A 175 -18.98 1.83 -11.54
N TYR A 176 -18.31 1.97 -12.69
CA TYR A 176 -17.15 2.87 -12.83
C TYR A 176 -17.54 4.35 -12.67
N VAL A 177 -18.62 4.79 -13.31
CA VAL A 177 -19.12 6.18 -13.19
C VAL A 177 -19.54 6.50 -11.75
N ASN A 178 -20.17 5.55 -11.06
CA ASN A 178 -20.50 5.72 -9.65
C ASN A 178 -19.25 5.74 -8.76
N GLY A 179 -18.25 4.91 -9.06
CA GLY A 179 -16.93 4.96 -8.42
C GLY A 179 -16.25 6.33 -8.54
N GLN A 180 -16.36 6.98 -9.70
CA GLN A 180 -15.86 8.34 -9.90
C GLN A 180 -16.51 9.34 -8.94
N LYS A 181 -17.84 9.28 -8.77
CA LYS A 181 -18.57 10.16 -7.83
C LYS A 181 -18.10 9.94 -6.39
N VAL A 182 -17.96 8.68 -5.96
CA VAL A 182 -17.46 8.35 -4.62
C VAL A 182 -16.04 8.86 -4.41
N TYR A 183 -15.16 8.66 -5.41
CA TYR A 183 -13.79 9.17 -5.35
C TYR A 183 -13.76 10.70 -5.23
N GLN A 184 -14.57 11.42 -6.01
CA GLN A 184 -14.69 12.87 -5.94
C GLN A 184 -15.19 13.37 -4.58
N GLN A 185 -16.08 12.62 -3.93
CA GLN A 185 -16.65 13.01 -2.63
C GLN A 185 -15.74 12.66 -1.45
N LYS A 186 -15.04 11.53 -1.50
CA LYS A 186 -14.37 10.95 -0.32
C LYS A 186 -12.85 10.91 -0.41
N CYS A 187 -12.28 11.01 -1.61
CA CYS A 187 -10.86 10.76 -1.85
C CYS A 187 -10.16 11.92 -2.57
N TRP A 188 -10.91 12.73 -3.33
CA TRP A 188 -10.40 13.92 -3.98
C TRP A 188 -10.08 15.00 -2.94
N PRO A 189 -8.86 15.53 -2.91
CA PRO A 189 -8.54 16.62 -1.98
C PRO A 189 -9.34 17.88 -2.32
N ALA A 190 -9.80 18.61 -1.31
CA ALA A 190 -10.54 19.87 -1.49
C ALA A 190 -9.74 20.94 -2.26
N THR A 191 -8.40 20.85 -2.25
CA THR A 191 -7.49 21.63 -3.08
C THR A 191 -7.12 20.85 -4.35
N PRO A 192 -7.32 21.42 -5.56
CA PRO A 192 -6.92 20.77 -6.80
C PRO A 192 -5.40 20.58 -6.82
N ARG A 193 -4.92 19.37 -6.56
CA ARG A 193 -3.64 18.95 -7.14
C ARG A 193 -3.87 18.93 -8.65
N THR A 194 -3.02 19.60 -9.41
CA THR A 194 -2.99 19.47 -10.87
C THR A 194 -2.59 18.03 -11.20
N VAL A 195 -3.54 17.11 -11.09
CA VAL A 195 -3.45 15.79 -11.68
C VAL A 195 -3.65 16.03 -13.18
N LYS A 196 -2.59 16.50 -13.85
CA LYS A 196 -2.35 16.02 -15.19
C LYS A 196 -2.13 14.53 -15.03
N ALA A 197 -3.21 13.76 -15.12
CA ALA A 197 -3.10 12.39 -15.56
C ALA A 197 -2.39 12.50 -16.91
N SER A 198 -1.09 12.24 -16.92
CA SER A 198 -0.27 12.21 -18.13
C SER A 198 -0.79 11.06 -18.98
N GLY A 199 -1.86 11.31 -19.73
CA GLY A 199 -2.58 10.32 -20.52
C GLY A 199 -4.09 10.53 -20.41
N ILE A 200 -4.71 11.03 -21.49
CA ILE A 200 -6.15 11.32 -21.67
C ILE A 200 -6.57 12.72 -21.20
N SER A 201 -6.04 13.74 -21.88
CA SER A 201 -6.77 14.99 -22.07
C SER A 201 -7.84 14.76 -23.16
N ARG A 202 -9.03 14.28 -22.79
CA ARG A 202 -10.23 14.67 -23.54
C ARG A 202 -10.83 15.87 -22.83
N ARG A 203 -10.56 17.06 -23.37
CA ARG A 203 -11.31 18.28 -23.02
C ARG A 203 -12.78 18.01 -23.36
N PHE A 204 -13.59 17.66 -22.37
CA PHE A 204 -15.04 17.86 -22.47
C PHE A 204 -15.32 19.34 -22.21
N GLY A 205 -14.96 20.17 -23.19
CA GLY A 205 -15.55 21.50 -23.31
C GLY A 205 -16.94 21.32 -23.88
N ALA A 206 -17.96 21.78 -23.15
CA ALA A 206 -19.31 21.92 -23.65
C ALA A 206 -19.26 22.68 -24.98
N ARG A 207 -19.51 21.99 -26.10
CA ARG A 207 -19.82 22.64 -27.36
C ARG A 207 -21.22 23.22 -27.20
N THR A 208 -21.29 24.51 -26.88
CA THR A 208 -22.51 25.28 -27.10
C THR A 208 -22.82 25.23 -28.59
N ALA A 209 -23.94 24.60 -28.93
CA ALA A 209 -24.45 24.56 -30.28
C ALA A 209 -24.84 26.00 -30.68
N THR A 210 -24.00 26.68 -31.46
CA THR A 210 -24.42 27.89 -32.17
C THR A 210 -24.92 27.44 -33.54
N THR A 211 -26.22 27.51 -33.74
CA THR A 211 -26.89 27.38 -35.03
C THR A 211 -26.41 28.53 -35.93
N ARG A 212 -25.65 28.23 -36.99
CA ARG A 212 -25.47 29.16 -38.12
C ARG A 212 -26.43 28.77 -39.21
N GLY A 213 -27.28 29.72 -39.58
CA GLY A 213 -28.28 29.62 -40.63
C GLY A 213 -27.68 29.39 -42.01
N ARG A 214 -28.52 28.78 -42.85
CA ARG A 214 -28.35 28.68 -44.30
C ARG A 214 -28.32 30.07 -44.93
N ALA A 215 -27.40 30.25 -45.88
CA ALA A 215 -27.63 31.00 -47.10
C ALA A 215 -27.61 29.98 -48.24
#